data_AF-A0A0L8H6S4-F1
#
_entry.id   AF-A0A0L8H6S4-F1
#
_cell.length_a   1.000
_cell.length_b   1.000
_cell.length_c   1.000
_cell.angle_alpha   90.00
_cell.angle_beta   90.00
_cell.angle_gamma   90.00
#
_symmetry.space_group_name_H-M   'P 1'
#
loop_
_entity.id
_entity.type
_entity.pdbx_description
1 polymer ?
#
loop_
_entity_poly.entity_id
_entity_poly.type
_entity_poly.pdbx_seq_one_letter_code
_entity_poly.pdbx_strand_id
1 'polypeptide(L)'
;MDVDAIMEKIKQGDIGYVKNFIRSHPDSINETFLWGRTPLMCASENGKTSIMKLFFEADVDVNMRDNFCETALHFAVFGKQPEAVTTLLKEATIQVNPQADNGQTPLHWACSNGNTDIVCLLLNHIGINPNVVDKNGDTPLHWAVRE
;
A
#
# COMPACT_ATOMS: atom_id res chain seq x y z
N MET A 1 -5.99 -1.55 -24.36
CA MET A 1 -6.84 -0.98 -23.30
C MET A 1 -5.93 -0.07 -22.50
N ASP A 2 -6.35 1.17 -22.25
CA ASP A 2 -5.44 2.15 -21.64
C ASP A 2 -5.41 1.94 -20.13
N VAL A 3 -4.43 1.15 -19.67
CA VAL A 3 -4.18 0.90 -18.25
C VAL A 3 -3.85 2.21 -17.50
N ASP A 4 -3.46 3.29 -18.18
CA ASP A 4 -3.31 4.60 -17.55
C ASP A 4 -4.68 5.23 -17.23
N ALA A 5 -5.71 4.91 -18.02
CA ALA A 5 -7.07 5.43 -17.79
C ALA A 5 -7.71 4.88 -16.51
N ILE A 6 -7.52 3.59 -16.18
CA ILE A 6 -8.06 3.02 -14.93
C ILE A 6 -7.41 3.68 -13.71
N MET A 7 -6.11 4.00 -13.78
CA MET A 7 -5.37 4.62 -12.68
C MET A 7 -5.88 6.02 -12.37
N GLU A 8 -6.14 6.81 -13.41
CA GLU A 8 -6.74 8.14 -13.25
C GLU A 8 -8.16 8.03 -12.65
N LYS A 9 -8.94 7.04 -13.07
CA LYS A 9 -10.27 6.77 -12.50
C LYS A 9 -10.21 6.33 -11.04
N ILE A 10 -9.19 5.59 -10.64
CA ILE A 10 -8.93 5.27 -9.24
C ILE A 10 -8.64 6.54 -8.45
N LYS A 11 -7.72 7.40 -8.91
CA LYS A 11 -7.40 8.68 -8.24
C LYS A 11 -8.62 9.59 -8.09
N GLN A 12 -9.48 9.63 -9.11
CA GLN A 12 -10.74 10.37 -9.07
C GLN A 12 -11.79 9.73 -8.14
N GLY A 13 -11.65 8.45 -7.80
CA GLY A 13 -12.63 7.72 -6.99
C GLY A 13 -13.85 7.25 -7.78
N ASP A 14 -13.71 7.05 -9.09
CA ASP A 14 -14.81 6.60 -9.97
C ASP A 14 -15.08 5.10 -9.77
N ILE A 15 -15.83 4.80 -8.71
CA ILE A 15 -16.22 3.43 -8.31
C ILE A 15 -16.96 2.71 -9.45
N GLY A 16 -17.80 3.43 -10.21
CA GLY A 16 -18.57 2.84 -11.31
C GLY A 16 -17.68 2.33 -12.43
N TYR A 17 -16.71 3.16 -12.84
CA TYR A 17 -15.72 2.76 -13.83
C TYR A 17 -14.88 1.57 -13.35
N VAL A 18 -14.33 1.65 -12.13
CA VAL A 18 -13.47 0.58 -11.58
C VAL A 18 -14.24 -0.73 -11.45
N LYS A 19 -15.48 -0.70 -10.98
CA LYS A 19 -16.33 -1.90 -10.88
C LYS A 19 -16.60 -2.53 -12.24
N ASN A 20 -16.82 -1.72 -13.27
CA ASN A 20 -17.00 -2.22 -14.64
C ASN A 20 -15.70 -2.78 -15.22
N PHE A 21 -14.57 -2.14 -14.93
CA PHE A 21 -13.25 -2.62 -15.32
C PHE A 21 -12.96 -4.01 -14.76
N ILE A 22 -13.11 -4.21 -13.44
CA ILE A 22 -12.92 -5.52 -12.78
C ILE A 22 -13.79 -6.61 -13.42
N ARG A 23 -15.05 -6.29 -13.75
CA ARG A 23 -15.98 -7.26 -14.37
C ARG A 23 -15.63 -7.62 -15.81
N SER A 24 -15.08 -6.67 -16.56
CA SER A 24 -14.76 -6.85 -17.99
C SER A 24 -13.36 -7.45 -18.19
N HIS A 25 -12.46 -7.25 -17.23
CA HIS A 25 -11.06 -7.67 -17.31
C HIS A 25 -10.59 -8.25 -15.96
N PRO A 26 -11.17 -9.39 -15.53
CA PRO A 26 -10.84 -9.99 -14.24
C PRO A 26 -9.36 -10.39 -14.13
N ASP A 27 -8.74 -10.81 -15.23
CA ASP A 27 -7.34 -11.22 -15.26
C ASP A 27 -6.37 -10.02 -15.15
N SER A 28 -6.86 -8.79 -15.37
CA SER A 28 -6.04 -7.57 -15.41
C SER A 28 -5.97 -6.83 -14.07
N ILE A 29 -6.59 -7.34 -13.00
CA ILE A 29 -6.62 -6.65 -11.69
C ILE A 29 -5.24 -6.52 -11.04
N ASN A 30 -4.32 -7.45 -11.36
CA ASN A 30 -2.94 -7.48 -10.87
C ASN A 30 -1.94 -6.95 -11.90
N GLU A 31 -2.40 -6.49 -13.08
CA GLU A 31 -1.49 -5.95 -14.10
C GLU A 31 -0.74 -4.74 -13.55
N THR A 32 0.58 -4.79 -13.72
CA THR A 32 1.48 -3.73 -13.28
C THR A 32 1.65 -2.68 -14.38
N PHE A 33 1.75 -1.41 -14.01
CA PHE A 33 1.99 -0.30 -14.94
C PHE A 33 3.41 0.28 -14.76
N LEU A 34 3.57 1.60 -14.95
CA LEU A 34 4.82 2.33 -14.69
C LEU A 34 5.42 1.97 -13.33
N TRP A 35 6.72 1.65 -13.36
CA TRP A 35 7.50 1.20 -12.21
C TRP A 35 6.97 -0.06 -11.50
N GLY A 36 6.17 -0.90 -12.17
CA GLY A 36 5.69 -2.14 -11.58
C GLY A 36 4.52 -1.95 -10.61
N ARG A 37 3.97 -0.73 -10.51
CA ARG A 37 2.89 -0.45 -9.56
C ARG A 37 1.58 -1.13 -9.98
N THR A 38 0.71 -1.43 -9.02
CA THR A 38 -0.62 -2.04 -9.27
C THR A 38 -1.77 -1.06 -9.04
N PRO A 39 -2.98 -1.33 -9.57
CA PRO A 39 -4.18 -0.55 -9.26
C PRO A 39 -4.45 -0.40 -7.75
N LEU A 40 -4.21 -1.47 -6.98
CA LEU A 40 -4.36 -1.45 -5.53
C LEU A 40 -3.37 -0.50 -4.84
N MET A 41 -2.11 -0.44 -5.30
CA MET A 41 -1.12 0.51 -4.76
C MET A 41 -1.57 1.96 -4.92
N CYS A 42 -2.11 2.32 -6.09
CA CYS A 42 -2.64 3.67 -6.31
C CYS A 42 -3.90 3.95 -5.49
N ALA A 43 -4.82 2.99 -5.38
CA ALA A 43 -5.98 3.14 -4.52
C ALA A 43 -5.58 3.36 -3.05
N SER A 44 -4.53 2.65 -2.60
CA SER A 44 -3.97 2.75 -1.25
C SER A 44 -3.30 4.11 -1.00
N GLU A 45 -2.46 4.58 -1.93
CA GLU A 45 -1.83 5.91 -1.86
C GLU A 45 -2.86 7.04 -1.78
N ASN A 46 -3.98 6.90 -2.50
CA ASN A 46 -5.01 7.93 -2.60
C ASN A 46 -6.19 7.74 -1.61
N GLY A 47 -6.08 6.79 -0.67
CA GLY A 47 -7.08 6.59 0.38
C GLY A 47 -8.44 6.08 -0.13
N LYS A 48 -8.48 5.47 -1.30
CA LYS A 48 -9.72 5.06 -1.98
C LYS A 48 -10.26 3.74 -1.44
N THR A 49 -10.59 3.71 -0.16
CA THR A 49 -10.98 2.48 0.57
C THR A 49 -12.17 1.74 -0.07
N SER A 50 -13.15 2.45 -0.63
CA SER A 50 -14.25 1.82 -1.37
C SER A 50 -13.79 1.07 -2.61
N ILE A 51 -12.76 1.58 -3.30
CA ILE A 51 -12.16 0.92 -4.47
C ILE A 51 -11.27 -0.23 -4.02
N MET A 52 -10.50 -0.07 -2.95
CA MET A 52 -9.70 -1.16 -2.37
C MET A 52 -10.56 -2.37 -2.04
N LYS A 53 -11.74 -2.15 -1.43
CA LYS A 53 -12.71 -3.22 -1.14
C LYS A 53 -13.19 -3.95 -2.38
N LEU A 54 -13.41 -3.24 -3.50
CA LEU A 54 -13.75 -3.90 -4.77
C LEU A 54 -12.62 -4.81 -5.27
N PHE A 55 -11.36 -4.42 -5.06
CA PHE A 55 -10.22 -5.28 -5.43
C PHE A 55 -10.11 -6.51 -4.53
N PHE A 56 -10.35 -6.39 -3.22
CA PHE A 56 -10.34 -7.56 -2.33
C PHE A 56 -11.47 -8.54 -2.63
N GLU A 57 -12.66 -8.03 -2.97
CA GLU A 57 -13.77 -8.86 -3.47
C GLU A 57 -13.43 -9.61 -4.76
N ALA A 58 -12.42 -9.16 -5.50
CA ALA A 58 -11.94 -9.75 -6.74
C ALA A 58 -10.68 -10.62 -6.56
N ASP A 59 -10.28 -10.95 -5.32
CA ASP A 59 -9.12 -11.80 -5.01
C ASP A 59 -7.77 -11.24 -5.55
N VAL A 60 -7.59 -9.92 -5.44
CA VAL A 60 -6.32 -9.24 -5.78
C VAL A 60 -5.17 -9.74 -4.89
N ASP A 61 -3.95 -9.85 -5.43
CA ASP A 61 -2.78 -10.08 -4.59
C ASP A 61 -2.37 -8.78 -3.88
N VAL A 62 -2.73 -8.70 -2.60
CA VAL A 62 -2.47 -7.53 -1.73
C VAL A 62 -0.97 -7.27 -1.48
N ASN A 63 -0.12 -8.29 -1.68
CA ASN A 63 1.31 -8.24 -1.36
C ASN A 63 2.20 -8.04 -2.58
N MET A 64 1.61 -7.80 -3.76
CA MET A 64 2.34 -7.44 -4.96
C MET A 64 3.38 -6.35 -4.67
N ARG A 65 4.53 -6.50 -5.32
CA ARG A 65 5.68 -5.61 -5.19
C ARG A 65 5.93 -4.87 -6.49
N ASP A 66 6.18 -3.57 -6.38
CA ASP A 66 6.61 -2.77 -7.51
C ASP A 66 8.12 -2.96 -7.78
N ASN A 67 8.66 -2.20 -8.72
CA ASN A 67 10.08 -2.29 -9.10
C ASN A 67 11.06 -1.87 -8.00
N PHE A 68 10.58 -1.27 -6.90
CA PHE A 68 11.36 -0.88 -5.73
C PHE A 68 11.08 -1.80 -4.53
N CYS A 69 10.44 -2.96 -4.76
CA CYS A 69 9.99 -3.90 -3.74
C CYS A 69 8.95 -3.33 -2.75
N GLU A 70 8.29 -2.22 -3.12
CA GLU A 70 7.28 -1.56 -2.31
C GLU A 70 5.91 -2.21 -2.52
N THR A 71 5.07 -2.21 -1.48
CA THR A 71 3.75 -2.87 -1.46
C THR A 71 2.63 -1.86 -1.31
N ALA A 72 1.36 -2.29 -1.46
CA ALA A 72 0.21 -1.44 -1.18
C ALA A 72 0.25 -0.79 0.23
N LEU A 73 0.80 -1.49 1.22
CA LEU A 73 0.97 -0.97 2.58
C LEU A 73 1.99 0.17 2.65
N HIS A 74 3.10 0.09 1.90
CA HIS A 74 4.03 1.21 1.75
C HIS A 74 3.34 2.44 1.16
N PHE A 75 2.56 2.24 0.08
CA PHE A 75 1.85 3.33 -0.58
C PHE A 75 0.77 3.98 0.28
N ALA A 76 0.01 3.21 1.07
CA ALA A 76 -0.94 3.77 2.04
C ALA A 76 -0.25 4.68 3.08
N VAL A 77 0.94 4.29 3.55
CA VAL A 77 1.73 5.08 4.49
C VAL A 77 2.30 6.33 3.82
N PHE A 78 2.84 6.20 2.60
CA PHE A 78 3.36 7.32 1.81
C PHE A 78 2.28 8.38 1.55
N GLY A 79 1.09 7.93 1.16
CA GLY A 79 -0.09 8.79 0.96
C GLY A 79 -0.68 9.38 2.24
N LYS A 80 -0.16 9.00 3.42
CA LYS A 80 -0.65 9.40 4.75
C LYS A 80 -2.14 9.06 4.96
N GLN A 81 -2.55 7.85 4.57
CA GLN A 81 -3.95 7.39 4.55
C GLN A 81 -4.23 6.36 5.67
N PRO A 82 -4.63 6.79 6.89
CA PRO A 82 -4.84 5.87 8.01
C PRO A 82 -5.98 4.87 7.79
N GLU A 83 -7.04 5.25 7.08
CA GLU A 83 -8.14 4.35 6.73
C GLU A 83 -7.71 3.29 5.71
N ALA A 84 -6.83 3.64 4.77
CA ALA A 84 -6.26 2.68 3.81
C ALA A 84 -5.32 1.69 4.51
N VAL A 85 -4.47 2.17 5.42
CA VAL A 85 -3.63 1.31 6.27
C VAL A 85 -4.50 0.35 7.07
N THR A 86 -5.52 0.86 7.77
CA THR A 86 -6.46 0.04 8.56
C THR A 86 -7.19 -0.97 7.69
N THR A 87 -7.51 -0.61 6.45
CA THR A 87 -8.19 -1.50 5.51
C THR A 87 -7.27 -2.64 5.07
N LEU A 88 -6.03 -2.34 4.68
CA LEU A 88 -5.04 -3.37 4.28
C LEU A 88 -4.70 -4.32 5.42
N LEU A 89 -4.56 -3.80 6.64
CA LEU A 89 -4.25 -4.61 7.83
C LEU A 89 -5.36 -5.61 8.19
N LYS A 90 -6.58 -5.47 7.64
CA LYS A 90 -7.66 -6.45 7.86
C LYS A 90 -7.59 -7.65 6.92
N GLU A 91 -6.81 -7.56 5.85
CA GLU A 91 -6.67 -8.65 4.88
C GLU A 91 -5.86 -9.79 5.48
N ALA A 92 -6.41 -11.00 5.49
CA ALA A 92 -5.83 -12.13 6.22
C ALA A 92 -4.42 -12.54 5.73
N THR A 93 -4.10 -12.24 4.47
CA THR A 93 -2.82 -12.59 3.82
C THR A 93 -1.80 -11.46 3.85
N ILE A 94 -2.11 -10.30 4.45
CA ILE A 94 -1.24 -9.12 4.42
C ILE A 94 0.12 -9.38 5.07
N GLN A 95 1.19 -9.06 4.36
CA GLN A 95 2.53 -8.97 4.91
C GLN A 95 2.72 -7.59 5.53
N VAL A 96 3.05 -7.55 6.82
CA VAL A 96 3.10 -6.30 7.59
C VAL A 96 4.52 -5.73 7.76
N ASN A 97 5.56 -6.54 7.53
CA ASN A 97 6.97 -6.09 7.51
C ASN A 97 7.68 -6.28 6.16
N PRO A 98 7.05 -6.07 4.99
CA PRO A 98 7.77 -6.16 3.73
C PRO A 98 8.87 -5.09 3.71
N GLN A 99 10.05 -5.44 3.21
CA GLN A 99 11.16 -4.50 3.04
C GLN A 99 11.21 -4.02 1.59
N ALA A 100 11.19 -2.71 1.35
CA ALA A 100 11.51 -2.12 0.07
C ALA A 100 12.99 -2.36 -0.29
N ASP A 101 13.41 -1.95 -1.49
CA ASP A 101 14.77 -2.15 -1.99
C ASP A 101 15.84 -1.54 -1.09
N ASN A 102 15.53 -0.49 -0.35
CA ASN A 102 16.45 0.12 0.61
C ASN A 102 16.44 -0.55 2.00
N GLY A 103 15.68 -1.63 2.17
CA GLY A 103 15.50 -2.36 3.44
C GLY A 103 14.43 -1.77 4.36
N GLN A 104 13.80 -0.65 3.99
CA GLN A 104 12.79 0.00 4.82
C GLN A 104 11.46 -0.75 4.77
N THR A 105 10.77 -0.77 5.91
CA THR A 105 9.39 -1.28 6.04
C THR A 105 8.38 -0.14 6.04
N PRO A 106 7.06 -0.42 5.94
CA PRO A 106 6.04 0.62 6.08
C PRO A 106 6.14 1.39 7.41
N LEU A 107 6.64 0.74 8.48
CA LEU A 107 6.85 1.42 9.76
C LEU A 107 8.02 2.41 9.72
N HIS A 108 9.09 2.15 8.96
CA HIS A 108 10.15 3.14 8.74
C HIS A 108 9.58 4.40 8.08
N TRP A 109 8.75 4.22 7.05
CA TRP A 109 8.10 5.34 6.36
C TRP A 109 7.14 6.11 7.26
N ALA A 110 6.36 5.40 8.09
CA ALA A 110 5.45 6.03 9.03
C ALA A 110 6.19 6.90 10.05
N CYS A 111 7.30 6.39 10.60
CA CYS A 111 8.18 7.13 11.50
C CYS A 111 8.83 8.33 10.80
N SER A 112 9.37 8.16 9.60
CA SER A 112 9.97 9.25 8.82
C SER A 112 8.96 10.35 8.45
N ASN A 113 7.69 9.98 8.24
CA ASN A 113 6.62 10.93 7.94
C ASN A 113 6.14 11.72 9.17
N GLY A 114 6.52 11.31 10.38
CA GLY A 114 6.03 11.87 11.63
C GLY A 114 4.53 11.64 11.88
N ASN A 115 3.89 10.72 11.15
CA ASN A 115 2.45 10.47 11.27
C ASN A 115 2.17 9.49 12.42
N THR A 116 1.96 10.05 13.61
CA THR A 116 1.73 9.28 14.84
C THR A 116 0.53 8.34 14.75
N ASP A 117 -0.52 8.71 14.03
CA ASP A 117 -1.73 7.89 13.90
C ASP A 117 -1.43 6.59 13.13
N ILE A 118 -0.70 6.70 12.01
CA ILE A 118 -0.28 5.53 11.22
C ILE A 118 0.75 4.69 11.98
N VAL A 119 1.68 5.31 12.71
CA VAL A 119 2.62 4.60 13.57
C VAL A 119 1.86 3.77 14.62
N CYS A 120 0.88 4.37 15.30
CA CYS A 120 0.04 3.68 16.27
C CYS A 120 -0.77 2.55 15.64
N LEU A 121 -1.36 2.76 14.45
CA LEU A 121 -2.11 1.72 13.73
C LEU A 121 -1.23 0.51 13.41
N LEU A 122 -0.02 0.75 12.90
CA LEU A 122 0.93 -0.32 12.59
C LEU A 122 1.38 -1.04 13.87
N LEU A 123 1.84 -0.32 14.90
CA LEU A 123 2.34 -0.94 16.13
C LEU A 123 1.28 -1.75 16.90
N ASN A 124 0.01 -1.40 16.76
CA ASN A 124 -1.10 -2.15 17.36
C ASN A 124 -1.49 -3.41 16.56
N HIS A 125 -0.95 -3.60 15.36
CA HIS A 125 -1.23 -4.80 14.57
C HIS A 125 -0.30 -5.96 14.92
N ILE A 126 -0.85 -7.16 15.01
CA ILE A 126 -0.09 -8.36 15.33
C ILE A 126 0.99 -8.64 14.25
N GLY A 127 2.16 -9.08 14.69
CA GLY A 127 3.27 -9.46 13.82
C GLY A 127 4.13 -8.29 13.31
N ILE A 128 3.77 -7.04 13.58
CA ILE A 128 4.65 -5.89 13.29
C ILE A 128 5.94 -5.99 14.13
N ASN A 129 7.08 -5.84 13.47
CA ASN A 129 8.40 -5.83 14.10
C ASN A 129 8.98 -4.40 14.08
N PRO A 130 9.03 -3.70 15.22
CA PRO A 130 9.54 -2.33 15.29
C PRO A 130 11.07 -2.23 15.20
N ASN A 131 11.79 -3.36 15.17
CA ASN A 131 13.25 -3.42 15.18
C ASN A 131 13.86 -3.93 13.87
N VAL A 132 13.09 -3.98 12.77
CA VAL A 132 13.66 -4.26 11.44
C VAL A 132 14.67 -3.18 11.12
N VAL A 133 15.85 -3.55 10.61
CA VAL A 133 16.87 -2.60 10.18
C VAL A 133 16.85 -2.46 8.66
N ASP A 134 16.98 -1.23 8.17
CA ASP A 134 17.20 -0.96 6.76
C ASP A 134 18.65 -1.28 6.31
N LYS A 135 19.00 -0.99 5.06
CA LYS A 135 20.35 -1.24 4.53
C LYS A 135 21.45 -0.39 5.18
N ASN A 136 21.10 0.68 5.88
CA ASN A 136 22.04 1.52 6.65
C ASN A 136 22.19 1.04 8.10
N GLY A 137 21.43 0.02 8.51
CA GLY A 137 21.38 -0.43 9.91
C GLY A 137 20.39 0.38 10.76
N ASP A 138 19.58 1.24 10.15
CA ASP A 138 18.65 2.09 10.86
C ASP A 138 17.30 1.38 11.07
N THR A 139 16.87 1.24 12.32
CA THR A 139 15.48 0.91 12.70
C THR A 139 14.48 2.05 12.40
N PRO A 140 13.15 1.78 12.39
CA PRO A 140 12.13 2.83 12.29
C PRO A 140 12.29 3.96 13.31
N LEU A 141 12.75 3.65 14.53
CA LEU A 141 12.94 4.65 15.57
C LEU A 141 14.05 5.66 15.19
N HIS A 142 15.13 5.22 14.54
CA HIS A 142 16.16 6.15 14.03
C HIS A 142 15.57 7.11 12.98
N TRP A 143 14.65 6.62 12.14
CA TRP A 143 13.95 7.44 11.15
C TRP A 143 12.94 8.42 11.77
N ALA A 144 12.47 8.21 13.00
CA ALA A 144 11.57 9.14 13.69
C ALA A 144 12.26 10.42 14.19
N VAL A 145 13.60 10.42 14.25
CA VAL A 145 14.42 11.52 14.80
C VAL A 145 15.44 12.07 13.80
N ARG A 146 15.38 11.63 12.53
CA ARG A 146 16.20 12.20 11.45
C ARG A 146 15.60 13.56 11.07
N GLU A 147 16.34 14.62 11.39
CA GLU A 147 16.08 16.01 10.97
C GLU A 147 16.44 16.25 9.49
#